data_AF-A0A178J903-F1
#
_entry.id   AF-A0A178J903-F1
#
_cell.length_a   1.000
_cell.length_b   1.000
_cell.length_c   1.000
_cell.angle_alpha   90.00
_cell.angle_beta   90.00
_cell.angle_gamma   90.00
#
_symmetry.space_group_name_H-M   'P 1'
#
loop_
_entity.id
_entity.type
_entity.pdbx_description
1 polymer ?
#
loop_
_entity_poly.entity_id
_entity_poly.type
_entity_poly.pdbx_seq_one_letter_code
_entity_poly.pdbx_strand_id
1 'polypeptide(L)'
;MNTNVVELGNAEAKQTDTLMRIRALTESKAVSASQIAKEISVSPATLSQILNGSYKADPAKMIEKLNQWLRMREQRNATPSKDPGFVMTPTAKQLTDDMMYAQVTESIVVIFGASGVGKSEALREYKRSNNNVWMITSSPSRSSLTECLYELAMELGMDDAPRRKGPLSRVIRNRLIGSEGLVVIDEADHLDYPTLEELRILQEETGVGMVLVGNNKVYTQLTGGRRNEDFARLFSRIAKKRGIHKTKQADVRAIADAWNVNGESERGLMLQISERPGGLRLLSKTLKLAAMFAKGQTISEQVLRKAFAELETND
;
A
#
# COMPACT_ATOMS: atom_id res chain seq x y z
N MET A 1 23.17 11.11 49.20
CA MET A 1 24.13 10.44 48.29
C MET A 1 23.67 9.05 47.85
N ASN A 2 22.90 8.29 48.65
CA ASN A 2 22.46 6.93 48.26
C ASN A 2 21.37 6.89 47.17
N THR A 3 20.55 7.92 47.01
CA THR A 3 19.44 7.92 46.04
C THR A 3 19.92 7.99 44.58
N ASN A 4 20.93 8.81 44.29
CA ASN A 4 21.45 9.01 42.92
C ASN A 4 22.21 7.78 42.39
N VAL A 5 22.88 7.02 43.27
CA VAL A 5 23.64 5.81 42.89
C VAL A 5 22.69 4.68 42.48
N VAL A 6 21.54 4.56 43.17
CA VAL A 6 20.50 3.57 42.84
C VAL A 6 19.78 3.93 41.53
N GLU A 7 19.52 5.21 41.27
CA GLU A 7 18.91 5.66 40.01
C GLU A 7 19.80 5.40 38.78
N LEU A 8 21.11 5.64 38.90
CA LEU A 8 22.08 5.38 37.82
C LEU A 8 22.19 3.88 37.51
N GLY A 9 22.28 3.02 38.53
CA GLY A 9 22.33 1.56 38.34
C GLY A 9 21.07 0.99 37.67
N ASN A 10 19.89 1.54 37.99
CA ASN A 10 18.64 1.12 37.36
C ASN A 10 18.54 1.55 35.88
N ALA A 11 19.09 2.72 35.54
CA ALA A 11 19.11 3.21 34.16
C ALA A 11 20.02 2.35 33.26
N GLU A 12 21.22 2.01 33.73
CA GLU A 12 22.15 1.14 33.00
C GLU A 12 21.62 -0.29 32.83
N ALA A 13 20.98 -0.85 33.86
CA ALA A 13 20.34 -2.16 33.78
C ALA A 13 19.22 -2.18 32.72
N LYS A 14 18.39 -1.14 32.68
CA LYS A 14 17.31 -1.00 31.68
C LYS A 14 17.84 -0.86 30.26
N GLN A 15 18.92 -0.09 30.07
CA GLN A 15 19.58 0.03 28.77
C GLN A 15 20.14 -1.30 28.29
N THR A 16 20.76 -2.06 29.19
CA THR A 16 21.32 -3.39 28.90
C THR A 16 20.23 -4.38 28.52
N ASP A 17 19.12 -4.41 29.25
CA ASP A 17 17.94 -5.23 28.91
C ASP A 17 17.42 -4.93 27.50
N THR A 18 17.23 -3.65 27.19
CA THR A 18 16.78 -3.20 25.86
C THR A 18 17.63 -3.79 24.75
N LEU A 19 18.95 -3.68 24.87
CA LEU A 19 19.90 -4.14 23.86
C LEU A 19 19.90 -5.66 23.73
N MET A 20 19.83 -6.39 24.86
CA MET A 20 19.74 -7.85 24.85
C MET A 20 18.48 -8.33 24.12
N ARG A 21 17.33 -7.70 24.38
CA ARG A 21 16.06 -8.05 23.73
C ARG A 21 16.08 -7.78 22.23
N ILE A 22 16.69 -6.68 21.79
CA ILE A 22 16.86 -6.40 20.36
C ILE A 22 17.79 -7.42 19.70
N ARG A 23 18.93 -7.75 20.34
CA ARG A 23 19.85 -8.78 19.81
C ARG A 23 19.15 -10.12 19.61
N ALA A 24 18.41 -10.59 20.62
CA ALA A 24 17.65 -11.83 20.53
C ALA A 24 16.65 -11.84 19.36
N LEU A 25 15.96 -10.71 19.10
CA LEU A 25 15.04 -10.58 17.97
C LEU A 25 15.76 -10.62 16.60
N THR A 26 16.95 -10.04 16.52
CA THR A 26 17.75 -10.05 15.28
C THR A 26 18.41 -11.40 15.02
N GLU A 27 18.92 -12.08 16.07
CA GLU A 27 19.56 -13.39 15.98
C GLU A 27 18.55 -14.50 15.63
N SER A 28 17.36 -14.44 16.21
CA SER A 28 16.24 -15.34 15.87
C SER A 28 15.66 -15.09 14.48
N LYS A 29 16.12 -14.07 13.75
CA LYS A 29 15.59 -13.61 12.46
C LYS A 29 14.10 -13.25 12.50
N ALA A 30 13.55 -13.01 13.69
CA ALA A 30 12.17 -12.56 13.85
C ALA A 30 11.98 -11.14 13.27
N VAL A 31 13.05 -10.34 13.20
CA VAL A 31 13.11 -9.03 12.52
C VAL A 31 14.52 -8.81 11.99
N SER A 32 14.64 -8.20 10.81
CA SER A 32 15.95 -7.78 10.31
C SER A 32 16.44 -6.50 11.00
N ALA A 33 17.75 -6.37 11.20
CA ALA A 33 18.33 -5.13 11.73
C ALA A 33 18.04 -3.91 10.82
N SER A 34 18.00 -4.10 9.50
CA SER A 34 17.65 -3.04 8.54
C SER A 34 16.23 -2.51 8.76
N GLN A 35 15.28 -3.42 9.03
CA GLN A 35 13.90 -3.04 9.35
C GLN A 35 13.84 -2.21 10.64
N ILE A 36 14.49 -2.67 11.72
CA ILE A 36 14.52 -1.93 13.00
C ILE A 36 15.13 -0.54 12.79
N ALA A 37 16.26 -0.46 12.08
CA ALA A 37 16.95 0.79 11.80
C ALA A 37 16.05 1.79 11.06
N LYS A 38 15.32 1.32 10.05
CA LYS A 38 14.34 2.12 9.31
C LYS A 38 13.19 2.61 10.21
N GLU A 39 12.63 1.74 11.04
CA GLU A 39 11.49 2.06 11.92
C GLU A 39 11.83 3.08 13.02
N ILE A 40 13.09 3.16 13.44
CA ILE A 40 13.56 4.17 14.43
C ILE A 40 14.28 5.37 13.79
N SER A 41 14.31 5.43 12.46
CA SER A 41 14.98 6.46 11.64
C SER A 41 16.47 6.61 11.97
N VAL A 42 17.23 5.51 11.94
CA VAL A 42 18.69 5.50 12.04
C VAL A 42 19.30 4.67 10.91
N SER A 43 20.58 4.86 10.61
CA SER A 43 21.26 4.04 9.60
C SER A 43 21.46 2.60 10.10
N PRO A 44 21.43 1.58 9.22
CA PRO A 44 21.76 0.20 9.59
C PRO A 44 23.15 0.06 10.23
N ALA A 45 24.13 0.85 9.77
CA ALA A 45 25.47 0.88 10.34
C ALA A 45 25.48 1.41 11.78
N THR A 46 24.73 2.47 12.06
CA THR A 46 24.57 3.04 13.41
C THR A 46 23.96 2.03 14.36
N LEU A 47 22.89 1.35 13.95
CA LEU A 47 22.26 0.32 14.78
C LEU A 47 23.24 -0.83 15.07
N SER A 48 23.98 -1.30 14.07
CA SER A 48 25.00 -2.34 14.23
C SER A 48 26.09 -1.93 15.25
N GLN A 49 26.58 -0.70 15.17
CA GLN A 49 27.59 -0.19 16.12
C GLN A 49 27.06 -0.16 17.56
N ILE A 50 25.80 0.25 17.76
CA ILE A 50 25.18 0.27 19.09
C ILE A 50 25.00 -1.16 19.62
N LEU A 51 24.48 -2.06 18.79
CA LEU A 51 24.30 -3.46 19.17
C LEU A 51 25.62 -4.16 19.44
N ASN A 52 26.73 -3.74 18.85
CA ASN A 52 28.05 -4.34 19.08
C ASN A 52 28.89 -3.59 20.12
N GLY A 53 28.35 -2.52 20.74
CA GLY A 53 29.08 -1.70 21.72
C GLY A 53 30.23 -0.87 21.14
N SER A 54 30.30 -0.70 19.83
CA SER A 54 31.35 0.05 19.12
C SER A 54 30.95 1.48 18.75
N TYR A 55 29.76 1.92 19.17
CA TYR A 55 29.27 3.26 18.93
C TYR A 55 30.00 4.29 19.81
N LYS A 56 30.64 5.28 19.18
CA LYS A 56 31.59 6.20 19.85
C LYS A 56 30.94 7.32 20.65
N ALA A 57 29.66 7.62 20.42
CA ALA A 57 28.92 8.68 21.11
C ALA A 57 27.91 8.08 22.10
N ASP A 58 27.31 8.92 22.94
CA ASP A 58 26.27 8.47 23.88
C ASP A 58 25.07 7.83 23.14
N PRO A 59 24.78 6.54 23.37
CA PRO A 59 23.69 5.85 22.70
C PRO A 59 22.31 6.07 23.36
N ALA A 60 22.20 6.78 24.49
CA ALA A 60 20.99 6.86 25.31
C ALA A 60 19.71 7.19 24.53
N LYS A 61 19.75 8.20 23.64
CA LYS A 61 18.59 8.58 22.81
C LYS A 61 18.15 7.48 21.86
N MET A 62 19.08 6.69 21.33
CA MET A 62 18.79 5.60 20.41
C MET A 62 18.30 4.37 21.17
N ILE A 63 18.81 4.12 22.36
CA ILE A 63 18.30 3.08 23.26
C ILE A 63 16.86 3.40 23.68
N GLU A 64 16.52 4.66 23.94
CA GLU A 64 15.13 5.04 24.23
C GLU A 64 14.19 4.79 23.03
N LYS A 65 14.65 5.10 21.81
CA LYS A 65 13.90 4.75 20.59
C LYS A 65 13.70 3.23 20.45
N LEU A 66 14.72 2.43 20.74
CA LEU A 66 14.62 0.96 20.74
C LEU A 66 13.64 0.47 21.81
N ASN A 67 13.63 1.08 23.00
CA ASN A 67 12.66 0.79 24.05
C ASN A 67 11.23 1.11 23.67
N GLN A 68 10.99 2.26 23.03
CA GLN A 68 9.67 2.61 22.51
C GLN A 68 9.24 1.63 21.41
N TRP A 69 10.16 1.27 20.52
CA TRP A 69 9.91 0.27 19.48
C TRP A 69 9.55 -1.11 20.06
N LEU A 70 10.29 -1.59 21.07
CA LEU A 70 9.99 -2.84 21.77
C LEU A 70 8.60 -2.80 22.42
N ARG A 71 8.28 -1.74 23.16
CA ARG A 71 6.97 -1.55 23.79
C ARG A 71 5.83 -1.57 22.77
N MET A 72 6.00 -0.88 21.64
CA MET A 72 5.01 -0.87 20.56
C MET A 72 4.84 -2.27 19.94
N ARG A 73 5.94 -3.01 19.76
CA ARG A 73 5.91 -4.40 19.26
C ARG A 73 5.23 -5.34 20.25
N GLU A 74 5.54 -5.24 21.54
CA GLU A 74 4.90 -6.02 22.59
C GLU A 74 3.40 -5.73 22.67
N GLN A 75 2.99 -4.47 22.60
CA GLN A 75 1.57 -4.09 22.58
C GLN A 75 0.85 -4.68 21.37
N ARG A 76 1.48 -4.66 20.19
CA ARG A 76 0.94 -5.33 18.97
C ARG A 76 0.83 -6.84 19.12
N ASN A 77 1.76 -7.48 19.83
CA ASN A 77 1.75 -8.94 20.04
C ASN A 77 0.80 -9.38 21.17
N ALA A 78 0.69 -8.57 22.22
CA ALA A 78 -0.17 -8.84 23.38
C ALA A 78 -1.65 -8.67 23.06
N THR A 79 -1.97 -7.91 22.00
CA THR A 79 -3.30 -7.88 21.39
C THR A 79 -3.19 -8.50 20.00
N PRO A 80 -3.30 -9.85 19.86
CA PRO A 80 -3.28 -10.48 18.55
C PRO A 80 -4.37 -9.83 17.71
N SER A 81 -3.93 -9.06 16.72
CA SER A 81 -4.86 -8.45 15.78
C SER A 81 -5.55 -9.60 15.05
N LYS A 82 -6.86 -9.72 15.19
CA LYS A 82 -7.68 -10.58 14.33
C LYS A 82 -7.84 -10.00 12.91
N ASP A 83 -7.10 -8.94 12.56
CA ASP A 83 -7.08 -8.39 11.20
C ASP A 83 -6.56 -9.48 10.25
N PRO A 84 -7.42 -9.98 9.34
CA PRO A 84 -7.03 -11.00 8.37
C PRO A 84 -6.06 -10.46 7.31
N GLY A 85 -5.77 -9.16 7.31
CA GLY A 85 -4.95 -8.53 6.28
C GLY A 85 -5.74 -8.37 4.98
N PHE A 86 -5.11 -8.69 3.85
CA PHE A 86 -5.77 -8.65 2.55
C PHE A 86 -6.86 -9.71 2.46
N VAL A 87 -8.07 -9.31 2.04
CA VAL A 87 -9.19 -10.23 1.78
C VAL A 87 -9.46 -10.30 0.29
N MET A 88 -9.36 -11.50 -0.28
CA MET A 88 -9.70 -11.74 -1.69
C MET A 88 -11.22 -11.70 -1.90
N THR A 89 -11.73 -10.49 -2.09
CA THR A 89 -13.15 -10.25 -2.42
C THR A 89 -13.46 -10.62 -3.88
N PRO A 90 -14.73 -10.86 -4.25
CA PRO A 90 -15.14 -11.02 -5.64
C PRO A 90 -14.67 -9.89 -6.56
N THR A 91 -14.72 -8.64 -6.08
CA THR A 91 -14.19 -7.48 -6.83
C THR A 91 -12.67 -7.54 -6.95
N ALA A 92 -11.94 -7.91 -5.89
CA ALA A 92 -10.48 -8.09 -5.97
C ALA A 92 -10.09 -9.18 -6.98
N LYS A 93 -10.78 -10.32 -6.96
CA LYS A 93 -10.58 -11.40 -7.94
C LYS A 93 -10.80 -10.93 -9.37
N GLN A 94 -11.86 -10.17 -9.62
CA GLN A 94 -12.12 -9.58 -10.93
C GLN A 94 -10.99 -8.65 -11.40
N LEU A 95 -10.40 -7.88 -10.48
CA LEU A 95 -9.25 -7.03 -10.78
C LEU A 95 -7.98 -7.83 -11.04
N THR A 96 -7.74 -8.91 -10.28
CA THR A 96 -6.67 -9.88 -10.55
C THR A 96 -6.78 -10.45 -11.96
N ASP A 97 -7.98 -10.88 -12.37
CA ASP A 97 -8.21 -11.42 -13.71
C ASP A 97 -7.96 -10.37 -14.81
N ASP A 98 -8.34 -9.11 -14.56
CA ASP A 98 -8.11 -8.00 -15.49
C ASP A 98 -6.61 -7.63 -15.59
N MET A 99 -5.85 -7.66 -14.49
CA MET A 99 -4.40 -7.45 -14.49
C MET A 99 -3.65 -8.60 -15.18
N MET A 100 -4.06 -9.84 -14.90
CA MET A 100 -3.51 -11.03 -15.57
C MET A 100 -3.76 -10.98 -17.07
N TYR A 101 -4.96 -10.58 -17.48
CA TYR A 101 -5.27 -10.36 -18.89
C TYR A 101 -4.33 -9.32 -19.53
N ALA A 102 -4.17 -8.14 -18.90
CA ALA A 102 -3.28 -7.10 -19.40
C ALA A 102 -1.84 -7.58 -19.59
N GLN A 103 -1.34 -8.35 -18.62
CA GLN A 103 0.01 -8.89 -18.62
C GLN A 103 0.21 -9.95 -19.71
N VAL A 104 -0.71 -10.93 -19.81
CA VAL A 104 -0.59 -12.05 -20.76
C VAL A 104 -0.82 -11.62 -22.20
N THR A 105 -1.70 -10.64 -22.44
CA THR A 105 -2.03 -10.21 -23.80
C THR A 105 -1.28 -8.96 -24.22
N GLU A 106 -0.28 -8.52 -23.45
CA GLU A 106 0.54 -7.34 -23.76
C GLU A 106 -0.34 -6.13 -24.13
N SER A 107 -1.35 -5.87 -23.31
CA SER A 107 -2.46 -4.97 -23.66
C SER A 107 -2.70 -3.91 -22.60
N ILE A 108 -3.33 -2.81 -23.02
CA ILE A 108 -3.79 -1.75 -22.11
C ILE A 108 -5.17 -2.10 -21.55
N VAL A 109 -5.28 -2.10 -20.22
CA VAL A 109 -6.54 -2.25 -19.48
C VAL A 109 -6.79 -1.01 -18.64
N VAL A 110 -8.03 -0.51 -18.66
CA VAL A 110 -8.44 0.63 -17.83
C VAL A 110 -9.42 0.20 -16.76
N ILE A 111 -9.08 0.44 -15.51
CA ILE A 111 -9.94 0.21 -14.34
C ILE A 111 -10.35 1.57 -13.77
N PHE A 112 -11.64 1.83 -13.68
CA PHE A 112 -12.15 3.11 -13.19
C PHE A 112 -13.32 2.89 -12.25
N GLY A 113 -13.57 3.83 -11.34
CA GLY A 113 -14.70 3.68 -10.43
C GLY A 113 -14.63 4.52 -9.18
N ALA A 114 -15.57 4.25 -8.28
CA ALA A 114 -15.68 4.95 -7.00
C ALA A 114 -14.43 4.75 -6.11
N SER A 115 -14.17 5.74 -5.25
CA SER A 115 -13.13 5.64 -4.22
C SER A 115 -13.56 4.66 -3.14
N GLY A 116 -12.61 3.95 -2.54
CA GLY A 116 -12.89 3.05 -1.41
C GLY A 116 -13.50 1.69 -1.76
N VAL A 117 -13.57 1.30 -3.05
CA VAL A 117 -14.09 -0.01 -3.48
C VAL A 117 -13.02 -1.12 -3.54
N GLY A 118 -11.82 -0.87 -3.05
CA GLY A 118 -10.74 -1.88 -2.98
C GLY A 118 -9.77 -1.94 -4.16
N LYS A 119 -9.83 -1.00 -5.13
CA LYS A 119 -8.94 -0.99 -6.31
C LYS A 119 -7.45 -1.06 -5.96
N SER A 120 -6.92 -0.03 -5.32
CA SER A 120 -5.49 0.06 -4.99
C SER A 120 -4.99 -1.09 -4.13
N GLU A 121 -5.85 -1.66 -3.29
CA GLU A 121 -5.48 -2.78 -2.44
C GLU A 121 -5.33 -4.08 -3.24
N ALA A 122 -6.22 -4.32 -4.22
CA ALA A 122 -6.06 -5.43 -5.16
C ALA A 122 -4.79 -5.29 -6.02
N LEU A 123 -4.43 -4.07 -6.45
CA LEU A 123 -3.20 -3.82 -7.21
C LEU A 123 -1.95 -4.17 -6.40
N ARG A 124 -1.90 -3.73 -5.13
CA ARG A 124 -0.80 -4.05 -4.21
C ARG A 124 -0.68 -5.54 -3.97
N GLU A 125 -1.80 -6.23 -3.77
CA GLU A 125 -1.78 -7.69 -3.57
C GLU A 125 -1.30 -8.43 -4.81
N TYR A 126 -1.73 -8.00 -6.00
CA TYR A 126 -1.26 -8.58 -7.26
C TYR A 126 0.25 -8.39 -7.43
N LYS A 127 0.76 -7.18 -7.19
CA LYS A 127 2.21 -6.90 -7.18
C LYS A 127 2.95 -7.76 -6.16
N ARG A 128 2.40 -7.94 -4.95
CA ARG A 128 3.02 -8.74 -3.90
C ARG A 128 3.15 -10.21 -4.28
N SER A 129 2.20 -10.72 -5.06
CA SER A 129 2.06 -12.14 -5.37
C SER A 129 2.66 -12.56 -6.71
N ASN A 130 3.12 -11.61 -7.53
CA ASN A 130 3.63 -11.86 -8.87
C ASN A 130 4.97 -11.14 -9.10
N ASN A 131 5.81 -11.73 -9.93
CA ASN A 131 7.06 -11.09 -10.38
C ASN A 131 6.78 -10.11 -11.52
N ASN A 132 7.73 -9.20 -11.76
CA ASN A 132 7.70 -8.24 -12.88
C ASN A 132 6.42 -7.39 -12.92
N VAL A 133 5.89 -7.03 -11.74
CA VAL A 133 4.80 -6.07 -11.60
C VAL A 133 5.35 -4.79 -10.99
N TRP A 134 5.29 -3.70 -11.76
CA TRP A 134 5.75 -2.38 -11.37
C TRP A 134 4.55 -1.47 -11.20
N MET A 135 4.40 -0.90 -10.01
CA MET A 135 3.25 -0.06 -9.69
C MET A 135 3.72 1.32 -9.25
N ILE A 136 3.27 2.35 -9.95
CA ILE A 136 3.40 3.75 -9.51
C ILE A 136 2.02 4.32 -9.19
N THR A 137 2.00 5.29 -8.29
CA THR A 137 0.78 6.05 -7.97
C THR A 137 1.00 7.49 -8.38
N SER A 138 0.25 7.96 -9.37
CA SER A 138 0.31 9.34 -9.83
C SER A 138 -0.28 10.29 -8.78
N SER A 139 0.22 11.52 -8.75
CA SER A 139 -0.28 12.59 -7.89
C SER A 139 -0.05 13.93 -8.59
N PRO A 140 -0.61 15.06 -8.11
CA PRO A 140 -0.35 16.36 -8.73
C PRO A 140 1.14 16.73 -8.85
N SER A 141 1.99 16.25 -7.94
CA SER A 141 3.45 16.41 -7.99
C SER A 141 4.15 15.41 -8.92
N ARG A 142 3.48 14.33 -9.32
CA ARG A 142 4.01 13.20 -10.09
C ARG A 142 3.20 12.94 -11.37
N SER A 143 2.55 13.98 -11.90
CA SER A 143 1.64 13.87 -13.03
C SER A 143 2.25 14.26 -14.37
N SER A 144 3.37 14.99 -14.35
CA SER A 144 4.08 15.37 -15.57
C SER A 144 4.81 14.16 -16.17
N LEU A 145 5.01 14.19 -17.49
CA LEU A 145 5.69 13.11 -18.22
C LEU A 145 7.03 12.73 -17.59
N THR A 146 7.89 13.71 -17.28
CA THR A 146 9.22 13.42 -16.71
C THR A 146 9.11 12.76 -15.34
N GLU A 147 8.25 13.29 -14.47
CA GLU A 147 8.09 12.77 -13.10
C GLU A 147 7.47 11.37 -13.11
N CYS A 148 6.46 11.15 -13.95
CA CYS A 148 5.83 9.84 -14.13
C CYS A 148 6.84 8.78 -14.60
N LEU A 149 7.64 9.11 -15.63
CA LEU A 149 8.71 8.22 -16.10
C LEU A 149 9.80 8.01 -15.05
N TYR A 150 10.13 9.04 -14.27
CA TYR A 150 11.17 8.92 -13.24
C TYR A 150 10.72 8.01 -12.09
N GLU A 151 9.47 8.14 -11.63
CA GLU A 151 8.87 7.22 -10.66
C GLU A 151 8.86 5.78 -11.18
N LEU A 152 8.53 5.58 -12.46
CA LEU A 152 8.59 4.26 -13.09
C LEU A 152 10.03 3.71 -13.12
N ALA A 153 11.03 4.54 -13.43
CA ALA A 153 12.43 4.12 -13.40
C ALA A 153 12.88 3.70 -11.98
N MET A 154 12.50 4.45 -10.95
CA MET A 154 12.79 4.06 -9.55
C MET A 154 12.12 2.73 -9.20
N GLU A 155 10.86 2.56 -9.59
CA GLU A 155 10.10 1.33 -9.37
C GLU A 155 10.70 0.12 -10.12
N LEU A 156 11.34 0.35 -11.28
CA LEU A 156 12.12 -0.65 -12.03
C LEU A 156 13.49 -0.99 -11.38
N GLY A 157 13.83 -0.35 -10.25
CA GLY A 157 15.08 -0.54 -9.52
C GLY A 157 16.27 0.20 -10.12
N MET A 158 16.04 1.34 -10.80
CA MET A 158 17.07 2.09 -11.50
C MET A 158 17.55 3.28 -10.66
N ASP A 159 18.35 3.04 -9.63
CA ASP A 159 18.76 4.06 -8.66
C ASP A 159 19.48 5.29 -9.29
N ASP A 160 20.18 5.10 -10.41
CA ASP A 160 20.89 6.14 -11.15
C ASP A 160 20.18 6.57 -12.45
N ALA A 161 18.84 6.59 -12.45
CA ALA A 161 18.06 6.94 -13.64
C ALA A 161 18.41 8.36 -14.18
N PRO A 162 18.54 8.54 -15.50
CA PRO A 162 18.80 9.85 -16.10
C PRO A 162 17.66 10.84 -15.81
N ARG A 163 17.99 12.11 -15.55
CA ARG A 163 16.97 13.17 -15.35
C ARG A 163 16.44 13.80 -16.64
N ARG A 164 17.08 13.54 -17.78
CA ARG A 164 16.65 14.08 -19.09
C ARG A 164 15.68 13.13 -19.75
N LYS A 165 14.56 13.67 -20.28
CA LYS A 165 13.45 12.92 -20.89
C LYS A 165 13.87 11.83 -21.88
N GLY A 166 14.67 12.17 -22.89
CA GLY A 166 15.09 11.23 -23.94
C GLY A 166 15.90 10.04 -23.39
N PRO A 167 17.03 10.28 -22.68
CA PRO A 167 17.76 9.21 -22.02
C PRO A 167 16.92 8.39 -21.04
N LEU A 168 16.07 9.03 -20.24
CA LEU A 168 15.16 8.36 -19.30
C LEU A 168 14.20 7.40 -20.00
N SER A 169 13.47 7.89 -21.01
CA SER A 169 12.53 7.06 -21.80
C SER A 169 13.25 5.86 -22.44
N ARG A 170 14.46 6.07 -22.99
CA ARG A 170 15.25 4.99 -23.61
C ARG A 170 15.68 3.91 -22.61
N VAL A 171 16.14 4.28 -21.42
CA VAL A 171 16.56 3.28 -20.42
C VAL A 171 15.37 2.51 -19.84
N ILE A 172 14.21 3.15 -19.69
CA ILE A 172 12.97 2.49 -19.28
C ILE A 172 12.53 1.47 -20.35
N ARG A 173 12.50 1.86 -21.63
CA ARG A 173 12.16 0.96 -22.75
C ARG A 173 13.06 -0.27 -22.77
N ASN A 174 14.37 -0.07 -22.68
CA ASN A 174 15.34 -1.17 -22.64
C ASN A 174 15.12 -2.13 -21.46
N ARG A 175 14.65 -1.60 -20.31
CA ARG A 175 14.37 -2.42 -19.12
C ARG A 175 13.10 -3.25 -19.25
N LEU A 176 12.11 -2.75 -20.00
CA LEU A 176 10.79 -3.36 -20.16
C LEU A 176 10.70 -4.36 -21.33
N ILE A 177 11.46 -4.17 -22.40
CA ILE A 177 11.48 -5.08 -23.56
C ILE A 177 11.81 -6.51 -23.10
N GLY A 178 10.97 -7.47 -23.49
CA GLY A 178 11.15 -8.89 -23.17
C GLY A 178 11.02 -9.22 -21.68
N SER A 179 10.46 -8.30 -20.88
CA SER A 179 10.27 -8.53 -19.44
C SER A 179 9.01 -9.34 -19.10
N GLU A 180 8.09 -9.47 -20.06
CA GLU A 180 6.77 -10.12 -19.88
C GLU A 180 6.01 -9.60 -18.63
N GLY A 181 6.29 -8.35 -18.28
CA GLY A 181 5.84 -7.73 -17.04
C GLY A 181 4.54 -6.92 -17.19
N LEU A 182 4.16 -6.31 -16.07
CA LEU A 182 2.97 -5.46 -15.95
C LEU A 182 3.35 -4.12 -15.33
N VAL A 183 3.03 -3.03 -16.03
CA VAL A 183 3.09 -1.67 -15.49
C VAL A 183 1.70 -1.23 -15.05
N VAL A 184 1.57 -0.87 -13.78
CA VAL A 184 0.33 -0.40 -13.16
C VAL A 184 0.49 1.07 -12.78
N ILE A 185 -0.42 1.91 -13.26
CA ILE A 185 -0.50 3.33 -12.94
C ILE A 185 -1.75 3.57 -12.11
N ASP A 186 -1.61 3.65 -10.79
CA ASP A 186 -2.70 4.02 -9.88
C ASP A 186 -2.90 5.54 -9.82
N GLU A 187 -4.13 5.98 -9.56
CA GLU A 187 -4.54 7.39 -9.61
C GLU A 187 -4.22 8.11 -10.93
N ALA A 188 -4.36 7.40 -12.05
CA ALA A 188 -4.09 7.89 -13.41
C ALA A 188 -4.97 9.10 -13.82
N ASP A 189 -6.03 9.46 -13.09
CA ASP A 189 -6.80 10.69 -13.34
C ASP A 189 -6.03 11.98 -13.08
N HIS A 190 -4.88 11.88 -12.42
CA HIS A 190 -3.94 12.99 -12.27
C HIS A 190 -3.07 13.23 -13.50
N LEU A 191 -2.94 12.25 -14.40
CA LEU A 191 -2.05 12.36 -15.55
C LEU A 191 -2.61 13.31 -16.61
N ASP A 192 -1.71 14.07 -17.23
CA ASP A 192 -2.03 14.84 -18.42
C ASP A 192 -2.00 13.95 -19.67
N TYR A 193 -2.60 14.46 -20.76
CA TYR A 193 -2.65 13.73 -22.02
C TYR A 193 -1.26 13.37 -22.59
N PRO A 194 -0.26 14.29 -22.62
CA PRO A 194 1.09 13.94 -23.08
C PRO A 194 1.70 12.75 -22.34
N THR A 195 1.45 12.63 -21.03
CA THR A 195 1.94 11.50 -20.24
C THR A 195 1.20 10.21 -20.59
N LEU A 196 -0.12 10.24 -20.74
CA LEU A 196 -0.91 9.09 -21.18
C LEU A 196 -0.48 8.60 -22.58
N GLU A 197 -0.17 9.52 -23.49
CA GLU A 197 0.29 9.18 -24.83
C GLU A 197 1.71 8.57 -24.82
N GLU A 198 2.63 9.10 -24.01
CA GLU A 198 3.96 8.48 -23.84
C GLU A 198 3.86 7.07 -23.25
N LEU A 199 2.96 6.85 -22.29
CA LEU A 199 2.71 5.52 -21.71
C LEU A 199 2.13 4.56 -22.76
N ARG A 200 1.22 5.00 -23.63
CA ARG A 200 0.72 4.20 -24.76
C ARG A 200 1.85 3.81 -25.70
N ILE A 201 2.70 4.76 -26.10
CA ILE A 201 3.84 4.50 -26.99
C ILE A 201 4.84 3.56 -26.32
N LEU A 202 5.06 3.73 -25.00
CA LEU A 202 5.90 2.83 -24.21
C LEU A 202 5.35 1.40 -24.25
N GLN A 203 4.05 1.23 -24.05
CA GLN A 203 3.39 -0.06 -24.11
C GLN A 203 3.57 -0.72 -25.48
N GLU A 204 3.26 0.00 -26.56
CA GLU A 204 3.37 -0.52 -27.94
C GLU A 204 4.80 -0.92 -28.34
N GLU A 205 5.81 -0.16 -27.94
CA GLU A 205 7.20 -0.46 -28.31
C GLU A 205 7.83 -1.58 -27.46
N THR A 206 7.34 -1.79 -26.24
CA THR A 206 7.95 -2.74 -25.29
C THR A 206 7.21 -4.06 -25.17
N GLY A 207 5.92 -4.10 -25.56
CA GLY A 207 5.05 -5.26 -25.34
C GLY A 207 4.69 -5.49 -23.87
N VAL A 208 4.95 -4.53 -22.97
CA VAL A 208 4.59 -4.70 -21.56
C VAL A 208 3.06 -4.69 -21.40
N GLY A 209 2.52 -5.48 -20.48
CA GLY A 209 1.14 -5.31 -20.05
C GLY A 209 0.98 -3.96 -19.33
N MET A 210 -0.15 -3.29 -19.51
CA MET A 210 -0.38 -1.98 -18.87
C MET A 210 -1.77 -1.84 -18.28
N VAL A 211 -1.84 -1.36 -17.05
CA VAL A 211 -3.09 -1.12 -16.33
C VAL A 211 -3.14 0.32 -15.84
N LEU A 212 -4.13 1.08 -16.32
CA LEU A 212 -4.40 2.45 -15.87
C LEU A 212 -5.58 2.42 -14.90
N VAL A 213 -5.38 2.90 -13.68
CA VAL A 213 -6.40 2.88 -12.62
C VAL A 213 -6.71 4.28 -12.14
N GLY A 214 -7.99 4.62 -12.00
CA GLY A 214 -8.35 5.88 -11.35
C GLY A 214 -9.84 6.03 -11.07
N ASN A 215 -10.28 7.28 -10.91
CA ASN A 215 -11.69 7.60 -10.72
C ASN A 215 -12.47 7.62 -12.06
N ASN A 216 -13.78 7.88 -12.01
CA ASN A 216 -14.60 7.99 -13.22
C ASN A 216 -14.15 9.13 -14.16
N LYS A 217 -13.39 10.12 -13.69
CA LYS A 217 -12.84 11.18 -14.54
C LYS A 217 -11.79 10.63 -15.49
N VAL A 218 -11.02 9.58 -15.14
CA VAL A 218 -10.18 8.87 -16.12
C VAL A 218 -11.04 8.49 -17.31
N TYR A 219 -12.16 7.81 -17.05
CA TYR A 219 -13.04 7.36 -18.13
C TYR A 219 -13.65 8.53 -18.90
N THR A 220 -14.15 9.57 -18.23
CA THR A 220 -14.77 10.73 -18.90
C THR A 220 -13.77 11.58 -19.68
N GLN A 221 -12.56 11.79 -19.15
CA GLN A 221 -11.46 12.46 -19.86
C GLN A 221 -11.07 11.68 -21.09
N LEU A 222 -11.09 10.34 -20.99
CA LEU A 222 -10.98 9.51 -22.16
C LEU A 222 -12.20 9.78 -23.07
N THR A 223 -13.48 9.63 -22.64
CA THR A 223 -14.66 9.47 -23.53
C THR A 223 -15.40 10.74 -24.03
N GLY A 224 -15.20 11.94 -23.47
CA GLY A 224 -16.16 13.04 -23.71
C GLY A 224 -15.60 14.45 -23.82
N GLY A 225 -15.34 14.92 -25.05
CA GLY A 225 -15.19 16.35 -25.36
C GLY A 225 -14.68 16.65 -26.78
N ARG A 226 -14.78 17.91 -27.24
CA ARG A 226 -14.33 18.42 -28.58
C ARG A 226 -12.83 18.18 -28.92
N ARG A 227 -12.06 17.52 -28.05
CA ARG A 227 -10.67 17.03 -28.22
C ARG A 227 -10.66 15.55 -28.66
N ASN A 228 -11.53 15.19 -29.60
CA ASN A 228 -11.98 13.80 -29.80
C ASN A 228 -11.01 12.92 -30.59
N GLU A 229 -10.10 13.48 -31.40
CA GLU A 229 -9.21 12.67 -32.25
C GLU A 229 -8.01 12.11 -31.47
N ASP A 230 -7.37 12.95 -30.65
CA ASP A 230 -6.20 12.60 -29.84
C ASP A 230 -6.49 11.45 -28.87
N PHE A 231 -7.58 11.55 -28.10
CA PHE A 231 -8.00 10.48 -27.19
C PHE A 231 -8.55 9.24 -27.91
N ALA A 232 -9.11 9.38 -29.12
CA ALA A 232 -9.55 8.22 -29.92
C ALA A 232 -8.39 7.28 -30.25
N ARG A 233 -7.18 7.83 -30.46
CA ARG A 233 -5.97 7.02 -30.68
C ARG A 233 -5.65 6.15 -29.47
N LEU A 234 -5.59 6.75 -28.27
CA LEU A 234 -5.38 6.04 -27.02
C LEU A 234 -6.46 4.98 -26.79
N PHE A 235 -7.71 5.32 -27.06
CA PHE A 235 -8.83 4.37 -26.91
C PHE A 235 -8.77 3.16 -27.80
N SER A 236 -8.34 3.33 -29.04
CA SER A 236 -8.23 2.22 -29.99
C SER A 236 -7.27 1.12 -29.51
N ARG A 237 -6.41 1.44 -28.53
CA ARG A 237 -5.44 0.52 -27.91
C ARG A 237 -5.90 -0.07 -26.58
N ILE A 238 -6.99 0.43 -26.01
CA ILE A 238 -7.54 -0.13 -24.77
C ILE A 238 -8.28 -1.43 -25.11
N ALA A 239 -7.70 -2.56 -24.69
CA ALA A 239 -8.29 -3.87 -24.92
C ALA A 239 -9.48 -4.15 -23.99
N LYS A 240 -9.43 -3.66 -22.74
CA LYS A 240 -10.47 -3.92 -21.74
C LYS A 240 -10.73 -2.73 -20.84
N LYS A 241 -12.00 -2.55 -20.48
CA LYS A 241 -12.50 -1.47 -19.61
C LYS A 241 -13.29 -2.07 -18.46
N ARG A 242 -12.93 -1.71 -17.21
CA ARG A 242 -13.58 -2.18 -15.99
C ARG A 242 -14.10 -1.01 -15.15
N GLY A 243 -15.42 -0.89 -15.07
CA GLY A 243 -16.09 0.04 -14.15
C GLY A 243 -16.42 -0.62 -12.80
N ILE A 244 -16.02 0.00 -11.69
CA ILE A 244 -16.37 -0.41 -10.32
C ILE A 244 -17.01 0.76 -9.58
N HIS A 245 -18.33 0.87 -9.70
CA HIS A 245 -19.06 2.07 -9.25
C HIS A 245 -19.51 2.04 -7.79
N LYS A 246 -19.56 0.86 -7.17
CA LYS A 246 -19.98 0.69 -5.78
C LYS A 246 -19.40 -0.58 -5.18
N THR A 247 -19.35 -0.62 -3.85
CA THR A 247 -19.10 -1.83 -3.08
C THR A 247 -20.18 -2.87 -3.39
N LYS A 248 -19.80 -4.13 -3.63
CA LYS A 248 -20.77 -5.23 -3.78
C LYS A 248 -21.06 -5.85 -2.41
N GLN A 249 -22.30 -6.27 -2.17
CA GLN A 249 -22.66 -7.01 -0.95
C GLN A 249 -21.79 -8.27 -0.76
N ALA A 250 -21.42 -8.94 -1.86
CA ALA A 250 -20.55 -10.10 -1.82
C ALA A 250 -19.12 -9.77 -1.34
N ASP A 251 -18.62 -8.55 -1.60
CA ASP A 251 -17.33 -8.09 -1.08
C ASP A 251 -17.39 -7.89 0.44
N VAL A 252 -18.48 -7.29 0.93
CA VAL A 252 -18.72 -7.10 2.38
C VAL A 252 -18.84 -8.45 3.09
N ARG A 253 -19.54 -9.43 2.49
CA ARG A 253 -19.65 -10.79 3.04
C ARG A 253 -18.30 -11.46 3.14
N ALA A 254 -17.49 -11.43 2.08
CA ALA A 254 -16.14 -12.00 2.11
C ALA A 254 -15.27 -11.37 3.20
N ILE A 255 -15.39 -10.05 3.42
CA ILE A 255 -14.71 -9.36 4.53
C ILE A 255 -15.27 -9.81 5.88
N ALA A 256 -16.58 -9.90 6.04
CA ALA A 256 -17.19 -10.38 7.29
C ALA A 256 -16.73 -11.80 7.64
N ASP A 257 -16.70 -12.70 6.65
CA ASP A 257 -16.22 -14.07 6.80
C ASP A 257 -14.75 -14.09 7.26
N ALA A 258 -13.88 -13.30 6.62
CA ALA A 258 -12.47 -13.20 6.98
C ALA A 258 -12.22 -12.64 8.39
N TRP A 259 -13.11 -11.76 8.87
CA TRP A 259 -13.07 -11.22 10.23
C TRP A 259 -13.80 -12.11 11.26
N ASN A 260 -14.31 -13.28 10.85
CA ASN A 260 -15.14 -14.19 11.66
C ASN A 260 -16.39 -13.50 12.26
N VAL A 261 -16.97 -12.56 11.52
CA VAL A 261 -18.22 -11.87 11.89
C VAL A 261 -19.39 -12.62 11.27
N ASN A 262 -20.07 -13.45 12.06
CA ASN A 262 -21.11 -14.36 11.56
C ASN A 262 -22.55 -13.91 11.87
N GLY A 263 -22.73 -12.95 12.78
CA GLY A 263 -24.06 -12.47 13.16
C GLY A 263 -24.71 -11.63 12.06
N GLU A 264 -26.02 -11.82 11.88
CA GLU A 264 -26.78 -11.14 10.82
C GLU A 264 -26.86 -9.63 11.06
N SER A 265 -26.99 -9.20 12.31
CA SER A 265 -27.11 -7.78 12.64
C SER A 265 -25.77 -7.04 12.45
N GLU A 266 -24.65 -7.67 12.80
CA GLU A 266 -23.32 -7.15 12.47
C GLU A 266 -23.11 -7.05 10.97
N ARG A 267 -23.43 -8.10 10.20
CA ARG A 267 -23.30 -8.09 8.73
C ARG A 267 -24.20 -7.03 8.09
N GLY A 268 -25.41 -6.85 8.59
CA GLY A 268 -26.31 -5.78 8.16
C GLY A 268 -25.71 -4.40 8.40
N LEU A 269 -25.12 -4.16 9.57
CA LEU A 269 -24.42 -2.92 9.88
C LEU A 269 -23.17 -2.72 9.02
N MET A 270 -22.36 -3.77 8.78
CA MET A 270 -21.20 -3.70 7.89
C MET A 270 -21.60 -3.29 6.47
N LEU A 271 -22.74 -3.79 5.97
CA LEU A 271 -23.28 -3.41 4.67
C LEU A 271 -23.66 -1.93 4.67
N GLN A 272 -24.40 -1.45 5.67
CA GLN A 272 -24.78 -0.04 5.80
C GLN A 272 -23.56 0.89 5.85
N ILE A 273 -22.51 0.51 6.58
CA ILE A 273 -21.24 1.26 6.64
C ILE A 273 -20.59 1.30 5.25
N SER A 274 -20.59 0.19 4.52
CA SER A 274 -19.97 0.09 3.20
C SER A 274 -20.68 0.87 2.08
N GLU A 275 -21.91 1.34 2.33
CA GLU A 275 -22.70 2.18 1.42
C GLU A 275 -22.44 3.68 1.64
N ARG A 276 -21.78 4.05 2.75
CA ARG A 276 -21.37 5.42 3.05
C ARG A 276 -20.17 5.87 2.21
N PRO A 277 -19.92 7.19 2.08
CA PRO A 277 -18.69 7.71 1.48
C PRO A 277 -17.45 7.04 2.08
N GLY A 278 -16.56 6.52 1.22
CA GLY A 278 -15.38 5.75 1.64
C GLY A 278 -15.55 4.24 1.56
N GLY A 279 -16.77 3.71 1.47
CA GLY A 279 -17.03 2.30 1.12
C GLY A 279 -16.27 1.28 1.96
N LEU A 280 -15.60 0.32 1.30
CA LEU A 280 -14.79 -0.70 1.97
C LEU A 280 -13.61 -0.11 2.77
N ARG A 281 -13.09 1.06 2.38
CA ARG A 281 -12.03 1.74 3.15
C ARG A 281 -12.55 2.17 4.52
N LEU A 282 -13.76 2.74 4.58
CA LEU A 282 -14.40 3.11 5.83
C LEU A 282 -14.67 1.86 6.67
N LEU A 283 -15.30 0.85 6.07
CA LEU A 283 -15.57 -0.44 6.73
C LEU A 283 -14.30 -1.07 7.31
N SER A 284 -13.21 -1.12 6.56
CA SER A 284 -11.94 -1.68 7.03
C SER A 284 -11.37 -0.91 8.23
N LYS A 285 -11.41 0.43 8.20
CA LYS A 285 -11.01 1.25 9.36
C LYS A 285 -11.88 0.97 10.58
N THR A 286 -13.20 0.90 10.38
CA THR A 286 -14.16 0.60 11.45
C THR A 286 -13.91 -0.77 12.07
N LEU A 287 -13.68 -1.81 11.26
CA LEU A 287 -13.38 -3.16 11.76
C LEU A 287 -12.09 -3.21 12.57
N LYS A 288 -11.03 -2.52 12.12
CA LYS A 288 -9.76 -2.44 12.86
C LYS A 288 -9.95 -1.77 14.22
N LEU A 289 -10.68 -0.66 14.28
CA LEU A 289 -10.99 0.01 15.55
C LEU A 289 -11.90 -0.85 16.45
N ALA A 290 -12.92 -1.49 15.87
CA ALA A 290 -13.80 -2.40 16.58
C ALA A 290 -13.04 -3.59 17.19
N ALA A 291 -12.06 -4.13 16.46
CA ALA A 291 -11.19 -5.20 16.97
C ALA A 291 -10.33 -4.73 18.15
N MET A 292 -9.84 -3.49 18.13
CA MET A 292 -9.14 -2.88 19.27
C MET A 292 -10.06 -2.77 20.50
N PHE A 293 -11.31 -2.35 20.30
CA PHE A 293 -12.30 -2.26 21.38
C PHE A 293 -12.73 -3.62 21.92
N ALA A 294 -12.79 -4.64 21.07
CA ALA A 294 -13.14 -6.01 21.46
C ALA A 294 -12.05 -6.70 22.29
N LYS A 295 -10.81 -6.18 22.32
CA LYS A 295 -9.69 -6.71 23.13
C LYS A 295 -9.52 -8.23 23.01
N GLY A 296 -9.58 -8.75 21.78
CA GLY A 296 -9.43 -10.18 21.49
C GLY A 296 -10.74 -10.99 21.50
N GLN A 297 -11.87 -10.40 21.93
CA GLN A 297 -13.19 -11.01 21.81
C GLN A 297 -13.74 -10.95 20.38
N THR A 298 -14.94 -11.47 20.15
CA THR A 298 -15.65 -11.35 18.87
C THR A 298 -16.17 -9.92 18.69
N ILE A 299 -16.16 -9.41 17.45
CA ILE A 299 -16.72 -8.09 17.14
C ILE A 299 -18.24 -8.21 17.18
N SER A 300 -18.86 -7.61 18.21
CA SER A 300 -20.32 -7.51 18.32
C SER A 300 -20.84 -6.25 17.64
N GLU A 301 -22.14 -6.22 17.36
CA GLU A 301 -22.80 -5.06 16.75
C GLU A 301 -22.59 -3.77 17.57
N GLN A 302 -22.68 -3.85 18.90
CA GLN A 302 -22.49 -2.69 19.79
C GLN A 302 -21.08 -2.10 19.66
N VAL A 303 -20.05 -2.96 19.60
CA VAL A 303 -18.66 -2.55 19.44
C VAL A 303 -18.44 -1.94 18.05
N LEU A 304 -19.05 -2.53 17.01
CA LEU A 304 -18.98 -2.01 15.65
C LEU A 304 -19.65 -0.63 15.53
N ARG A 305 -20.82 -0.42 16.15
CA ARG A 305 -21.50 0.88 16.22
C ARG A 305 -20.66 1.93 16.93
N LYS A 306 -20.07 1.57 18.07
CA LYS A 306 -19.19 2.47 18.83
C LYS A 306 -17.98 2.90 18.00
N ALA A 307 -17.31 1.94 17.35
CA ALA A 307 -16.16 2.22 16.48
C ALA A 307 -16.55 3.09 15.27
N PHE A 308 -17.72 2.84 14.68
CA PHE A 308 -18.21 3.64 13.57
C PHE A 308 -18.50 5.09 13.98
N ALA A 309 -19.21 5.28 15.09
CA ALA A 309 -19.54 6.62 15.61
C ALA A 309 -18.28 7.45 15.90
N GLU A 310 -17.25 6.85 16.50
CA GLU A 310 -15.99 7.55 16.81
C GLU A 310 -15.25 8.01 15.55
N LEU A 311 -15.35 7.26 14.45
CA LEU A 311 -14.74 7.63 13.17
C LEU A 311 -15.54 8.70 12.42
N GLU A 312 -16.88 8.71 12.54
CA GLU A 312 -17.70 9.78 11.93
C GLU A 312 -17.62 11.10 12.69
N THR A 313 -17.39 11.10 14.00
CA THR A 313 -17.22 12.35 14.79
C THR A 313 -15.92 13.10 14.54
N ASN A 314 -15.04 12.60 13.66
CA ASN A 314 -13.79 13.26 13.26
C ASN A 314 -13.93 14.08 11.96
N ASP A 315 -15.12 14.12 11.36
CA ASP A 315 -15.51 15.08 10.31
C ASP A 315 -16.22 16.30 10.91
#